data_AF-A0A7K4CPW3-F1
#
_entry.id   AF-A0A7K4CPW3-F1
#
_cell.length_a   1.000
_cell.length_b   1.000
_cell.length_c   1.000
_cell.angle_alpha   90.00
_cell.angle_beta   90.00
_cell.angle_gamma   90.00
#
_symmetry.space_group_name_H-M   'P 1'
#
loop_
_entity.id
_entity.type
_entity.pdbx_description
1 polymer ?
#
loop_
_entity_poly.entity_id
_entity_poly.type
_entity_poly.pdbx_seq_one_letter_code
_entity_poly.pdbx_strand_id
1 'polypeptide(L)'
;MVDAKTAMLEDIAKELNAKVKVHRYSFYMDDGTALLSTMSQENTEKVGKLIKFNSRQIQTDYYIEHTQSDMLMVLYRLSESVFFLVTSPARTTTEQITTPLVEISKRYAARLDLLFHEVPNTFKKITRYLVISQALAAGPEPVAIFPEDIPPDISMKIAVKSMLLLTGEKQGAIRGIPATIPFIEYKAMAVIYLFDVQNKAARGGAYDSCISILVDESYRPAIYENMFAIENSCVEASEMVKNGKDFKDIVSFLLAKLDSIELKKGGRKSPEIEGIMKEAAKRISRELNPR
;
A
#
# COMPACT_ATOMS: atom_id res chain seq x y z
N MET A 1 5.99 8.25 31.26
CA MET A 1 6.74 7.12 30.66
C MET A 1 6.80 7.45 29.18
N VAL A 2 7.98 7.76 28.64
CA VAL A 2 8.12 8.10 27.21
C VAL A 2 7.86 6.82 26.41
N ASP A 3 7.00 6.90 25.40
CA ASP A 3 6.74 5.77 24.50
C ASP A 3 8.07 5.34 23.85
N ALA A 4 8.40 4.05 23.96
CA ALA A 4 9.64 3.49 23.40
C ALA A 4 9.76 3.72 21.89
N LYS A 5 8.62 3.85 21.19
CA LYS A 5 8.57 4.23 19.78
C LYS A 5 9.09 5.65 19.56
N THR A 6 8.54 6.62 20.29
CA THR A 6 8.96 8.03 20.20
C THR A 6 10.43 8.21 20.59
N ALA A 7 10.88 7.55 21.66
CA ALA A 7 12.28 7.62 22.09
C ALA A 7 13.25 7.15 21.00
N MET A 8 12.92 6.08 20.25
CA MET A 8 13.75 5.62 19.14
C MET A 8 13.84 6.64 18.00
N LEU A 9 12.72 7.28 17.64
CA LEU A 9 12.70 8.31 16.60
C LEU A 9 13.50 9.55 17.02
N GLU A 10 13.40 9.94 18.29
CA GLU A 10 14.20 11.02 18.87
C GLU A 10 15.69 10.71 18.87
N ASP A 11 16.08 9.47 19.20
CA ASP A 11 17.47 9.01 19.15
C ASP A 11 18.04 9.08 17.72
N ILE A 12 17.26 8.65 16.72
CA ILE A 12 17.65 8.75 15.30
C ILE A 12 17.86 10.22 14.89
N ALA A 13 16.91 11.10 15.24
CA ALA A 13 17.02 12.51 14.92
C ALA A 13 18.22 13.17 15.60
N LYS A 14 18.49 12.80 16.87
CA LYS A 14 19.65 13.28 17.62
C LYS A 14 20.96 12.79 17.00
N GLU A 15 21.04 11.54 16.55
CA GLU A 15 22.21 11.00 15.87
C GLU A 15 22.49 11.75 14.55
N LEU A 16 21.46 12.05 13.75
CA LEU A 16 21.62 12.85 12.54
C LEU A 16 22.06 14.27 12.87
N ASN A 17 21.43 14.92 13.84
CA ASN A 17 21.74 16.30 14.25
C ASN A 17 23.17 16.46 14.78
N ALA A 18 23.75 15.40 15.35
CA ALA A 18 25.14 15.39 15.79
C ALA A 18 26.14 15.39 14.61
N LYS A 19 25.73 14.90 13.43
CA LYS A 19 26.56 14.81 12.22
C LYS A 19 26.30 15.96 11.23
N VAL A 20 25.07 16.48 11.19
CA VAL A 20 24.63 17.48 10.21
C VAL A 20 23.75 18.52 10.88
N LYS A 21 23.88 19.79 10.46
CA LYS A 21 22.99 20.85 10.94
C LYS A 21 21.62 20.73 10.29
N VAL A 22 20.68 20.12 11.00
CA VAL A 22 19.26 20.04 10.64
C VAL A 22 18.49 21.20 11.28
N HIS A 23 17.57 21.80 10.53
CA HIS A 23 16.65 22.82 11.03
C HIS A 23 15.35 22.22 11.54
N ARG A 24 14.71 21.38 10.73
CA ARG A 24 13.47 20.66 11.07
C ARG A 24 13.57 19.25 10.54
N TYR A 25 12.92 18.33 11.23
CA TYR A 25 12.78 16.95 10.83
C TYR A 25 11.38 16.44 11.11
N SER A 26 10.99 15.37 10.42
CA SER A 26 9.70 14.68 10.61
C SER A 26 9.78 13.23 10.17
N PHE A 27 9.18 12.33 10.94
CA PHE A 27 9.04 10.91 10.62
C PHE A 27 7.60 10.62 10.21
N TYR A 28 7.44 9.79 9.20
CA TYR A 28 6.13 9.40 8.69
C TYR A 28 6.09 7.90 8.43
N MET A 29 4.90 7.34 8.57
CA MET A 29 4.56 6.04 8.01
C MET A 29 4.42 6.13 6.49
N ASP A 30 4.44 4.99 5.81
CA ASP A 30 4.21 4.88 4.37
C ASP A 30 2.79 5.27 3.93
N ASP A 31 1.82 5.24 4.84
CA ASP A 31 0.47 5.75 4.65
C ASP A 31 0.33 7.28 4.83
N GLY A 32 1.43 7.97 5.16
CA GLY A 32 1.48 9.41 5.38
C GLY A 32 1.20 9.86 6.82
N THR A 33 0.93 8.93 7.75
CA THR A 33 0.72 9.25 9.17
C THR A 33 2.01 9.78 9.78
N ALA A 34 1.96 10.98 10.37
CA ALA A 34 3.11 11.56 11.06
C ALA A 34 3.35 10.86 12.40
N LEU A 35 4.56 10.37 12.62
CA LEU A 35 4.98 9.71 13.87
C LEU A 35 5.60 10.71 14.86
N LEU A 36 6.39 11.64 14.34
CA LEU A 36 7.07 12.69 15.10
C LEU A 36 7.41 13.84 14.15
N SER A 37 7.12 15.08 14.51
CA SER A 37 7.40 16.24 13.66
C SER A 37 7.82 17.45 14.47
N THR A 38 8.80 18.19 13.97
CA THR A 38 9.18 19.52 14.47
C THR A 38 8.64 20.65 13.60
N MET A 39 7.91 20.32 12.53
CA MET A 39 7.28 21.28 11.62
C MET A 39 5.92 21.72 12.17
N SER A 40 5.30 22.73 11.54
CA SER A 40 3.91 23.08 11.83
C SER A 40 2.96 21.94 11.43
N GLN A 41 1.79 21.86 12.07
CA GLN A 41 0.78 20.84 11.75
C GLN A 41 0.36 20.89 10.29
N GLU A 42 0.08 22.07 9.74
CA GLU A 42 -0.32 22.25 8.34
C GLU A 42 0.73 21.68 7.35
N ASN A 43 2.01 21.96 7.58
CA ASN A 43 3.08 21.44 6.73
C ASN A 43 3.26 19.93 6.90
N THR A 44 3.09 19.43 8.13
CA THR A 44 3.15 17.99 8.43
C THR A 44 2.07 17.23 7.67
N GLU A 45 0.83 17.75 7.63
CA GLU A 45 -0.28 17.15 6.88
C GLU A 45 -0.04 17.16 5.36
N LYS A 46 0.51 18.27 4.82
CA LYS A 46 0.86 18.36 3.39
C LYS A 46 1.92 17.33 2.99
N VAL A 47 2.97 17.19 3.80
CA VAL A 47 4.02 16.18 3.57
C VAL A 47 3.48 14.77 3.72
N GLY A 48 2.61 14.53 4.71
CA GLY A 48 1.94 13.24 4.89
C GLY A 48 1.19 12.79 3.63
N LYS A 49 0.42 13.70 3.01
CA LYS A 49 -0.26 13.42 1.73
C LYS A 49 0.73 13.10 0.60
N LEU A 50 1.84 13.83 0.52
CA LEU A 50 2.88 13.57 -0.48
C LEU A 50 3.52 12.18 -0.29
N ILE A 51 3.81 11.80 0.95
CA ILE A 51 4.38 10.50 1.27
C ILE A 51 3.38 9.39 0.94
N LYS A 52 2.11 9.52 1.37
CA LYS A 52 1.06 8.56 1.03
C LYS A 52 0.97 8.31 -0.48
N PHE A 53 1.12 9.36 -1.28
CA PHE A 53 1.08 9.26 -2.75
C PHE A 53 2.33 8.57 -3.34
N ASN A 54 3.52 8.87 -2.80
CA ASN A 54 4.80 8.44 -3.38
C ASN A 54 5.43 7.22 -2.70
N SER A 55 4.95 6.79 -1.54
CA SER A 55 5.61 5.78 -0.69
C SER A 55 5.85 4.46 -1.39
N ARG A 56 4.95 4.10 -2.32
CA ARG A 56 5.03 2.89 -3.14
C ARG A 56 6.11 2.97 -4.23
N GLN A 57 6.55 4.16 -4.61
CA GLN A 57 7.53 4.39 -5.69
C GLN A 57 8.96 4.52 -5.17
N ILE A 58 9.14 4.98 -3.93
CA ILE A 58 10.46 5.22 -3.33
C ILE A 58 10.95 3.92 -2.69
N GLN A 59 12.08 3.34 -3.13
CA GLN A 59 12.63 2.13 -2.50
C GLN A 59 13.34 2.45 -1.17
N THR A 60 13.58 1.45 -0.32
CA THR A 60 14.41 1.65 0.89
C THR A 60 15.79 2.12 0.48
N ASP A 61 16.38 3.02 1.27
CA ASP A 61 17.65 3.70 0.99
C ASP A 61 17.65 4.67 -0.21
N TYR A 62 16.49 4.90 -0.83
CA TYR A 62 16.32 5.98 -1.80
C TYR A 62 15.82 7.26 -1.12
N TYR A 63 16.06 8.38 -1.78
CA TYR A 63 15.60 9.69 -1.34
C TYR A 63 15.05 10.53 -2.49
N ILE A 64 14.22 11.50 -2.12
CA ILE A 64 13.82 12.63 -2.96
C ILE A 64 14.41 13.87 -2.32
N GLU A 65 15.03 14.72 -3.15
CA GLU A 65 15.54 16.01 -2.71
C GLU A 65 14.78 17.17 -3.36
N HIS A 66 14.70 18.28 -2.65
CA HIS A 66 14.21 19.53 -3.19
C HIS A 66 14.97 20.70 -2.56
N THR A 67 15.46 21.62 -3.38
CA THR A 67 16.14 22.83 -2.93
C THR A 67 15.31 24.04 -3.31
N GLN A 68 14.93 24.84 -2.31
CA GLN A 68 14.21 26.09 -2.54
C GLN A 68 14.81 27.21 -1.68
N SER A 69 15.23 28.29 -2.34
CA SER A 69 15.84 29.45 -1.72
C SER A 69 17.04 29.06 -0.85
N ASP A 70 16.88 29.12 0.49
CA ASP A 70 17.92 28.87 1.48
C ASP A 70 17.72 27.55 2.25
N MET A 71 16.88 26.65 1.72
CA MET A 71 16.57 25.37 2.36
C MET A 71 16.77 24.19 1.39
N LEU A 72 17.48 23.18 1.89
CA LEU A 72 17.51 21.84 1.31
C LEU A 72 16.54 20.95 2.08
N MET A 73 15.70 20.22 1.35
CA MET A 73 14.80 19.21 1.87
C MET A 73 15.19 17.84 1.32
N VAL A 74 15.30 16.85 2.20
CA VAL A 74 15.58 15.45 1.83
C VAL A 74 14.51 14.57 2.48
N LEU A 75 13.74 13.86 1.66
CA LEU A 75 12.83 12.80 2.07
C LEU A 75 13.51 11.47 1.83
N TYR A 76 13.88 10.76 2.88
CA TYR A 76 14.60 9.48 2.82
C TYR A 76 13.70 8.34 3.33
N ARG A 77 13.70 7.18 2.67
CA ARG A 77 13.00 5.98 3.17
C ARG A 77 13.93 5.17 4.08
N LEU A 78 13.77 5.35 5.40
CA LEU A 78 14.61 4.74 6.44
C LEU A 78 14.37 3.24 6.60
N SER A 79 13.14 2.78 6.37
CA SER A 79 12.77 1.37 6.48
C SER A 79 11.63 1.05 5.51
N GLU A 80 11.13 -0.19 5.49
CA GLU A 80 9.95 -0.50 4.68
C GLU A 80 8.74 0.33 5.09
N SER A 81 8.63 0.70 6.36
CA SER A 81 7.42 1.34 6.91
C SER A 81 7.62 2.81 7.28
N VAL A 82 8.87 3.30 7.36
CA VAL A 82 9.19 4.62 7.92
C VAL A 82 9.96 5.50 6.93
N PHE A 83 9.45 6.70 6.71
CA PHE A 83 10.08 7.80 6.00
C PHE A 83 10.62 8.84 6.98
N PHE A 84 11.73 9.48 6.61
CA PHE A 84 12.35 10.55 7.36
C PHE A 84 12.58 11.77 6.47
N LEU A 85 11.85 12.83 6.77
CA LEU A 85 12.02 14.13 6.14
C LEU A 85 12.96 14.98 6.97
N VAL A 86 13.96 15.55 6.32
CA VAL A 86 14.95 16.43 6.91
C VAL A 86 14.98 17.74 6.13
N THR A 87 15.04 18.86 6.84
CA THR A 87 15.30 20.18 6.25
C THR A 87 16.56 20.77 6.86
N SER A 88 17.42 21.31 6.01
CA SER A 88 18.72 21.88 6.38
C SER A 88 18.95 23.19 5.61
N PRO A 89 19.89 24.06 6.04
CA PRO A 89 20.32 25.20 5.24
C PRO A 89 20.74 24.78 3.82
N ALA A 90 20.51 25.62 2.81
CA ALA A 90 20.89 25.33 1.41
C ALA A 90 22.40 25.10 1.20
N ARG A 91 23.25 25.57 2.12
CA ARG A 91 24.70 25.28 2.10
C ARG A 91 25.05 23.84 2.46
N THR A 92 24.13 23.11 3.08
CA THR A 92 24.28 21.68 3.37
C THR A 92 24.07 20.92 2.07
N THR A 93 24.97 20.01 1.74
CA THR A 93 24.81 19.16 0.55
C THR A 93 23.93 17.95 0.85
N THR A 94 23.29 17.38 -0.17
CA THR A 94 22.52 16.16 0.00
C THR A 94 23.36 15.01 0.54
N GLU A 95 24.58 14.85 0.04
CA GLU A 95 25.52 13.80 0.48
C GLU A 95 25.85 13.89 1.98
N GLN A 96 25.98 15.12 2.51
CA GLN A 96 26.18 15.34 3.94
C GLN A 96 25.02 14.79 4.76
N ILE A 97 23.78 14.82 4.25
CA ILE A 97 22.60 14.30 4.91
C ILE A 97 22.46 12.79 4.67
N THR A 98 22.54 12.35 3.42
CA THR A 98 22.21 10.97 3.03
C THR A 98 23.24 9.97 3.50
N THR A 99 24.53 10.34 3.58
CA THR A 99 25.58 9.43 4.05
C THR A 99 25.35 8.98 5.51
N PRO A 100 25.14 9.89 6.49
CA PRO A 100 24.66 9.52 7.82
C PRO A 100 23.36 8.74 7.83
N LEU A 101 22.40 9.09 6.97
CA LEU A 101 21.10 8.40 6.93
C LEU A 101 21.22 6.95 6.48
N VAL A 102 22.15 6.62 5.57
CA VAL A 102 22.43 5.24 5.17
C VAL A 102 22.98 4.44 6.37
N GLU A 103 23.88 5.02 7.17
CA GLU A 103 24.40 4.37 8.37
C GLU A 103 23.32 4.14 9.44
N ILE A 104 22.47 5.16 9.64
CA ILE A 104 21.32 5.11 10.53
C ILE A 104 20.34 4.03 10.05
N SER A 105 19.99 4.02 8.77
CA SER A 105 19.11 3.02 8.14
C SER A 105 19.61 1.60 8.44
N LYS A 106 20.89 1.32 8.18
CA LYS A 106 21.50 0.00 8.47
C LYS A 106 21.36 -0.43 9.92
N ARG A 107 21.37 0.50 10.89
CA ARG A 107 21.25 0.21 12.32
C ARG A 107 19.80 0.09 12.79
N TYR A 108 18.90 0.91 12.27
CA TYR A 108 17.55 1.07 12.82
C TYR A 108 16.43 0.46 11.96
N ALA A 109 16.63 0.25 10.65
CA ALA A 109 15.57 -0.15 9.72
C ALA A 109 14.78 -1.39 10.21
N ALA A 110 15.46 -2.48 10.53
CA ALA A 110 14.80 -3.71 11.00
C ALA A 110 14.00 -3.52 12.30
N ARG A 111 14.46 -2.64 13.20
CA ARG A 111 13.75 -2.31 14.44
C ARG A 111 12.55 -1.42 14.17
N LEU A 112 12.69 -0.44 13.28
CA LEU A 112 11.61 0.41 12.84
C LEU A 112 10.50 -0.42 12.20
N ASP A 113 10.85 -1.34 11.30
CA ASP A 113 9.86 -2.24 10.70
C ASP A 113 9.21 -3.13 11.77
N LEU A 114 9.94 -3.66 12.74
CA LEU A 114 9.29 -4.42 13.82
C LEU A 114 8.32 -3.59 14.68
N LEU A 115 8.60 -2.30 14.89
CA LEU A 115 7.78 -1.42 15.73
C LEU A 115 6.61 -0.78 14.99
N PHE A 116 6.78 -0.54 13.69
CA PHE A 116 5.88 0.30 12.90
C PHE A 116 5.26 -0.45 11.71
N HIS A 117 5.83 -1.57 11.26
CA HIS A 117 5.18 -2.40 10.24
C HIS A 117 3.95 -3.07 10.86
N GLU A 118 2.77 -2.57 10.49
CA GLU A 118 1.55 -3.32 10.72
C GLU A 118 1.53 -4.51 9.77
N VAL A 119 1.80 -5.71 10.28
CA VAL A 119 1.53 -6.93 9.53
C VAL A 119 0.04 -6.94 9.20
N PRO A 120 -0.35 -6.87 7.92
CA PRO A 120 -1.74 -6.86 7.55
C PRO A 120 -2.43 -8.09 8.11
N ASN A 121 -3.52 -7.87 8.84
CA ASN A 121 -4.30 -8.92 9.47
C ASN A 121 -5.63 -9.18 8.76
N THR A 122 -6.00 -8.32 7.80
CA THR A 122 -7.24 -8.47 7.01
C THR A 122 -6.95 -8.28 5.52
N PHE A 123 -7.79 -8.87 4.69
CA PHE A 123 -7.63 -8.78 3.23
C PHE A 123 -7.79 -7.35 2.72
N LYS A 124 -8.64 -6.54 3.38
CA LYS A 124 -8.76 -5.10 3.09
C LYS A 124 -7.42 -4.38 3.22
N LYS A 125 -6.61 -4.67 4.25
CA LYS A 125 -5.32 -4.01 4.47
C LYS A 125 -4.28 -4.29 3.37
N ILE A 126 -4.42 -5.41 2.64
CA ILE A 126 -3.56 -5.75 1.49
C ILE A 126 -4.18 -5.36 0.14
N THR A 127 -5.42 -4.87 0.13
CA THR A 127 -6.12 -4.42 -1.08
C THR A 127 -5.59 -3.05 -1.48
N ARG A 128 -4.97 -2.98 -2.66
CA ARG A 128 -4.44 -1.74 -3.24
C ARG A 128 -5.54 -0.93 -3.92
N TYR A 129 -6.31 -1.59 -4.79
CA TYR A 129 -7.36 -0.96 -5.57
C TYR A 129 -8.57 -1.88 -5.65
N LEU A 130 -9.76 -1.30 -5.65
CA LEU A 130 -11.00 -1.99 -6.01
C LEU A 130 -11.69 -1.17 -7.10
N VAL A 131 -11.97 -1.79 -8.24
CA VAL A 131 -12.58 -1.13 -9.39
C VAL A 131 -13.77 -1.97 -9.86
N ILE A 132 -14.94 -1.36 -9.85
CA ILE A 132 -16.12 -1.89 -10.53
C ILE A 132 -16.18 -1.23 -11.90
N SER A 133 -16.28 -2.03 -12.96
CA SER A 133 -16.33 -1.54 -14.34
C SER A 133 -17.49 -2.15 -15.12
N GLN A 134 -17.94 -1.42 -16.14
CA GLN A 134 -18.99 -1.85 -17.07
C GLN A 134 -18.57 -1.62 -18.52
N ALA A 135 -18.95 -2.51 -19.43
CA ALA A 135 -18.78 -2.32 -20.87
C ALA A 135 -19.90 -1.43 -21.41
N LEU A 136 -19.62 -0.13 -21.50
CA LEU A 136 -20.53 0.87 -22.07
C LEU A 136 -20.31 1.00 -23.58
N ALA A 137 -21.02 1.93 -24.21
CA ALA A 137 -20.96 2.13 -25.66
C ALA A 137 -19.55 2.49 -26.18
N ALA A 138 -18.77 3.24 -25.40
CA ALA A 138 -17.40 3.62 -25.75
C ALA A 138 -16.35 2.55 -25.39
N GLY A 139 -16.73 1.54 -24.60
CA GLY A 139 -15.86 0.48 -24.10
C GLY A 139 -15.97 0.28 -22.59
N PRO A 140 -15.02 -0.48 -22.00
CA PRO A 140 -14.93 -0.66 -20.56
C PRO A 140 -14.67 0.67 -19.83
N GLU A 141 -15.53 1.01 -18.88
CA GLU A 141 -15.38 2.21 -18.04
C GLU A 141 -15.45 1.85 -16.55
N PRO A 142 -14.64 2.48 -15.68
CA PRO A 142 -14.78 2.35 -14.24
C PRO A 142 -16.02 3.12 -13.77
N VAL A 143 -16.94 2.43 -13.09
CA VAL A 143 -18.18 3.03 -12.54
C VAL A 143 -18.09 3.30 -11.04
N ALA A 144 -17.20 2.59 -10.34
CA ALA A 144 -16.80 2.92 -8.97
C ALA A 144 -15.38 2.44 -8.67
N ILE A 145 -14.70 3.17 -7.79
CA ILE A 145 -13.29 2.97 -7.49
C ILE A 145 -13.01 3.14 -6.00
N PHE A 146 -12.01 2.42 -5.50
CA PHE A 146 -11.41 2.64 -4.20
C PHE A 146 -9.88 2.46 -4.27
N PRO A 147 -9.10 3.39 -3.68
CA PRO A 147 -9.56 4.62 -3.05
C PRO A 147 -10.13 5.63 -4.07
N GLU A 148 -10.90 6.62 -3.59
CA GLU A 148 -11.58 7.59 -4.47
C GLU A 148 -10.61 8.50 -5.24
N ASP A 149 -9.36 8.60 -4.77
CA ASP A 149 -8.29 9.43 -5.33
C ASP A 149 -7.35 8.66 -6.28
N ILE A 150 -7.73 7.45 -6.74
CA ILE A 150 -6.95 6.75 -7.77
C ILE A 150 -6.85 7.62 -9.03
N PRO A 151 -5.64 7.80 -9.60
CA PRO A 151 -5.46 8.44 -10.91
C PRO A 151 -6.35 7.82 -12.00
N PRO A 152 -7.08 8.62 -12.80
CA PRO A 152 -8.04 8.11 -13.79
C PRO A 152 -7.43 7.10 -14.77
N ASP A 153 -6.19 7.31 -15.19
CA ASP A 153 -5.44 6.41 -16.08
C ASP A 153 -5.24 5.02 -15.47
N ILE A 154 -4.98 4.93 -14.16
CA ILE A 154 -4.85 3.67 -13.44
C ILE A 154 -6.20 2.94 -13.39
N SER A 155 -7.28 3.63 -12.99
CA SER A 155 -8.61 3.02 -12.93
C SER A 155 -9.09 2.54 -14.30
N MET A 156 -8.80 3.30 -15.37
CA MET A 156 -9.15 2.95 -16.73
C MET A 156 -8.34 1.74 -17.22
N LYS A 157 -7.03 1.71 -16.97
CA LYS A 157 -6.18 0.54 -17.29
C LYS A 157 -6.67 -0.73 -16.59
N ILE A 158 -7.09 -0.63 -15.32
CA ILE A 158 -7.70 -1.75 -14.58
C ILE A 158 -8.99 -2.18 -15.26
N ALA A 159 -9.92 -1.25 -15.52
CA ALA A 159 -11.20 -1.55 -16.14
C ALA A 159 -11.05 -2.26 -17.50
N VAL A 160 -10.21 -1.71 -18.38
CA VAL A 160 -9.93 -2.28 -19.71
C VAL A 160 -9.30 -3.66 -19.58
N LYS A 161 -8.21 -3.80 -18.81
CA LYS A 161 -7.47 -5.05 -18.73
C LYS A 161 -8.28 -6.17 -18.08
N SER A 162 -9.10 -5.88 -17.08
CA SER A 162 -9.96 -6.89 -16.45
C SER A 162 -11.08 -7.35 -17.39
N MET A 163 -11.70 -6.41 -18.12
CA MET A 163 -12.79 -6.71 -19.05
C MET A 163 -12.32 -7.44 -20.32
N LEU A 164 -11.02 -7.40 -20.66
CA LEU A 164 -10.47 -8.25 -21.73
C LEU A 164 -10.68 -9.75 -21.47
N LEU A 165 -10.87 -10.19 -20.22
CA LEU A 165 -11.21 -11.58 -19.92
C LEU A 165 -12.50 -12.04 -20.60
N LEU A 166 -13.44 -11.14 -20.86
CA LEU A 166 -14.69 -11.45 -21.56
C LEU A 166 -14.43 -11.97 -22.98
N THR A 167 -13.30 -11.62 -23.60
CA THR A 167 -12.95 -12.14 -24.93
C THR A 167 -12.75 -13.65 -24.94
N GLY A 168 -12.47 -14.26 -23.79
CA GLY A 168 -12.37 -15.70 -23.62
C GLY A 168 -13.71 -16.40 -23.37
N GLU A 169 -14.76 -15.66 -23.00
CA GLU A 169 -16.06 -16.22 -22.62
C GLU A 169 -17.00 -16.31 -23.82
N LYS A 170 -17.28 -17.54 -24.29
CA LYS A 170 -18.18 -17.77 -25.45
C LYS A 170 -19.61 -17.29 -25.21
N GLN A 171 -20.03 -17.16 -23.96
CA GLN A 171 -21.40 -16.80 -23.58
C GLN A 171 -21.48 -15.45 -22.88
N GLY A 172 -20.40 -14.65 -22.85
CA GLY A 172 -20.32 -13.43 -22.05
C GLY A 172 -20.16 -13.73 -20.55
N ALA A 173 -20.39 -12.72 -19.70
CA ALA A 173 -20.15 -12.78 -18.25
C ALA A 173 -21.13 -13.66 -17.42
N ILE A 174 -21.67 -14.74 -18.01
CA ILE A 174 -22.78 -15.53 -17.40
C ILE A 174 -22.31 -16.38 -16.22
N ARG A 175 -21.05 -16.83 -16.23
CA ARG A 175 -20.46 -17.58 -15.11
C ARG A 175 -19.46 -16.68 -14.40
N GLY A 176 -19.83 -16.20 -13.22
CA GLY A 176 -18.95 -15.47 -12.33
C GLY A 176 -17.86 -16.37 -11.76
N ILE A 177 -16.84 -16.66 -12.57
CA ILE A 177 -15.66 -17.40 -12.14
C ILE A 177 -14.58 -16.37 -11.78
N PRO A 178 -14.04 -16.41 -10.55
CA PRO A 178 -12.94 -15.54 -10.18
C PRO A 178 -11.70 -15.92 -10.97
N ALA A 179 -11.17 -14.98 -11.76
CA ALA A 179 -9.89 -15.11 -12.44
C ALA A 179 -8.82 -14.33 -11.68
N THR A 180 -7.57 -14.77 -11.78
CA THR A 180 -6.42 -13.99 -11.27
C THR A 180 -5.55 -13.52 -12.42
N ILE A 181 -5.24 -12.22 -12.45
CA ILE A 181 -4.38 -11.62 -13.47
C ILE A 181 -3.28 -10.78 -12.81
N PRO A 182 -2.00 -10.94 -13.22
CA PRO A 182 -0.94 -10.07 -12.75
C PRO A 182 -1.02 -8.67 -13.37
N PHE A 183 -0.85 -7.65 -12.54
CA PHE A 183 -0.64 -6.25 -12.91
C PHE A 183 0.79 -5.86 -12.52
N ILE A 184 1.75 -6.28 -13.36
CA ILE A 184 3.20 -6.14 -13.11
C ILE A 184 3.61 -4.68 -12.88
N GLU A 185 3.08 -3.74 -13.68
CA GLU A 185 3.32 -2.30 -13.53
C GLU A 185 2.97 -1.79 -12.12
N TYR A 186 2.00 -2.43 -11.46
CA TYR A 186 1.53 -2.06 -10.14
C TYR A 186 2.00 -3.00 -9.03
N LYS A 187 2.89 -3.96 -9.32
CA LYS A 187 3.32 -5.01 -8.38
C LYS A 187 2.13 -5.62 -7.63
N ALA A 188 1.08 -5.92 -8.39
CA ALA A 188 -0.21 -6.33 -7.85
C ALA A 188 -0.77 -7.52 -8.63
N MET A 189 -1.63 -8.30 -7.97
CA MET A 189 -2.44 -9.33 -8.58
C MET A 189 -3.91 -8.96 -8.43
N ALA A 190 -4.65 -8.97 -9.53
CA ALA A 190 -6.09 -8.73 -9.52
C ALA A 190 -6.84 -10.05 -9.35
N VAL A 191 -7.83 -10.07 -8.48
CA VAL A 191 -8.95 -11.02 -8.50
C VAL A 191 -10.08 -10.36 -9.28
N ILE A 192 -10.52 -11.00 -10.34
CA ILE A 192 -11.51 -10.46 -11.28
C ILE A 192 -12.74 -11.34 -11.24
N TYR A 193 -13.89 -10.74 -10.98
CA TYR A 193 -15.19 -11.39 -10.99
C TYR A 193 -16.08 -10.74 -12.05
N LEU A 194 -16.42 -11.51 -13.08
CA LEU A 194 -17.27 -11.06 -14.20
C LEU A 194 -18.74 -11.38 -13.91
N PHE A 195 -19.64 -10.47 -14.27
CA PHE A 195 -21.08 -10.67 -14.17
C PHE A 195 -21.82 -9.77 -15.15
N ASP A 196 -23.08 -10.07 -15.46
CA ASP A 196 -23.93 -9.25 -16.32
C ASP A 196 -24.91 -8.40 -15.51
N VAL A 197 -25.26 -7.23 -16.05
CA VAL A 197 -26.30 -6.36 -15.50
C VAL A 197 -27.34 -6.12 -16.58
N GLN A 198 -28.54 -6.66 -16.38
CA GLN A 198 -29.62 -6.56 -17.35
C GLN A 198 -30.00 -5.10 -17.61
N ASN A 199 -29.95 -4.69 -18.87
CA ASN A 199 -30.30 -3.35 -19.30
C ASN A 199 -30.80 -3.35 -20.75
N LYS A 200 -32.06 -2.97 -20.94
CA LYS A 200 -32.71 -2.95 -22.26
C LYS A 200 -32.06 -1.99 -23.26
N ALA A 201 -31.30 -0.99 -22.80
CA ALA A 201 -30.57 -0.06 -23.65
C ALA A 201 -29.23 -0.62 -24.15
N ALA A 202 -28.74 -1.73 -23.58
CA ALA A 202 -27.50 -2.36 -24.01
C ALA A 202 -27.70 -3.18 -25.31
N ARG A 203 -26.66 -3.24 -26.16
CA ARG A 203 -26.70 -3.91 -27.48
C ARG A 203 -27.08 -5.40 -27.41
N GLY A 204 -26.90 -6.06 -26.26
CA GLY A 204 -27.29 -7.45 -26.00
C GLY A 204 -28.33 -7.62 -24.89
N GLY A 205 -29.00 -6.54 -24.47
CA GLY A 205 -29.95 -6.58 -23.34
C GLY A 205 -29.31 -6.63 -21.95
N ALA A 206 -27.97 -6.65 -21.86
CA ALA A 206 -27.21 -6.55 -20.63
C ALA A 206 -25.88 -5.82 -20.85
N TYR A 207 -25.35 -5.19 -19.80
CA TYR A 207 -23.97 -4.71 -19.73
C TYR A 207 -23.11 -5.79 -19.08
N ASP A 208 -22.03 -6.19 -19.75
CA ASP A 208 -20.99 -6.94 -19.08
C ASP A 208 -20.32 -6.05 -18.04
N SER A 209 -20.13 -6.59 -16.84
CA SER A 209 -19.60 -5.88 -15.69
C SER A 209 -18.53 -6.72 -15.00
N CYS A 210 -17.68 -6.04 -14.23
CA CYS A 210 -16.54 -6.67 -13.56
C CYS A 210 -16.27 -6.01 -12.21
N ILE A 211 -15.98 -6.83 -11.20
CA ILE A 211 -15.32 -6.39 -9.96
C ILE A 211 -13.85 -6.80 -10.04
N SER A 212 -12.95 -5.82 -9.96
CA SER A 212 -11.50 -6.00 -9.94
C SER A 212 -10.96 -5.66 -8.56
N ILE A 213 -10.40 -6.63 -7.84
CA ILE A 213 -9.76 -6.42 -6.53
C ILE A 213 -8.25 -6.63 -6.70
N LEU A 214 -7.48 -5.54 -6.71
CA LEU A 214 -6.02 -5.58 -6.84
C LEU A 214 -5.39 -5.64 -5.46
N VAL A 215 -4.57 -6.66 -5.26
CA VAL A 215 -3.85 -6.96 -4.02
C VAL A 215 -2.37 -6.90 -4.29
N ASP A 216 -1.58 -6.48 -3.30
CA ASP A 216 -0.13 -6.54 -3.40
C ASP A 216 0.36 -7.96 -3.73
N GLU A 217 1.20 -8.09 -4.75
CA GLU A 217 1.65 -9.38 -5.27
C GLU A 217 2.45 -10.20 -4.23
N SER A 218 3.07 -9.56 -3.24
CA SER A 218 3.73 -10.25 -2.12
C SER A 218 2.76 -11.08 -1.27
N TYR A 219 1.45 -10.76 -1.31
CA TYR A 219 0.38 -11.49 -0.63
C TYR A 219 -0.36 -12.46 -1.55
N ARG A 220 0.21 -12.82 -2.71
CA ARG A 220 -0.37 -13.81 -3.63
C ARG A 220 -0.85 -15.11 -2.95
N PRO A 221 -0.12 -15.73 -2.00
CA PRO A 221 -0.62 -16.91 -1.30
C PRO A 221 -1.96 -16.67 -0.58
N ALA A 222 -2.12 -15.49 0.04
CA ALA A 222 -3.34 -15.13 0.74
C ALA A 222 -4.55 -15.01 -0.21
N ILE A 223 -4.33 -14.60 -1.46
CA ILE A 223 -5.39 -14.57 -2.49
C ILE A 223 -5.93 -15.98 -2.72
N TYR A 224 -5.04 -16.96 -2.93
CA TYR A 224 -5.45 -18.34 -3.18
C TYR A 224 -6.07 -19.01 -1.96
N GLU A 225 -5.52 -18.78 -0.77
CA GLU A 225 -6.05 -19.32 0.48
C GLU A 225 -7.46 -18.80 0.80
N ASN A 226 -7.79 -17.59 0.36
CA ASN A 226 -9.07 -16.93 0.64
C ASN A 226 -9.98 -16.79 -0.59
N MET A 227 -9.65 -17.46 -1.71
CA MET A 227 -10.36 -17.27 -2.99
C MET A 227 -11.87 -17.48 -2.86
N PHE A 228 -12.30 -18.52 -2.14
CA PHE A 228 -13.71 -18.81 -1.92
C PHE A 228 -14.44 -17.70 -1.15
N ALA A 229 -13.81 -17.12 -0.13
CA ALA A 229 -14.40 -16.01 0.63
C ALA A 229 -14.50 -14.73 -0.21
N ILE A 230 -13.48 -14.46 -1.04
CA ILE A 230 -13.47 -13.34 -1.98
C ILE A 230 -14.56 -13.53 -3.03
N GLU A 231 -14.66 -14.72 -3.62
CA GLU A 231 -15.69 -15.08 -4.61
C GLU A 231 -17.10 -14.87 -4.05
N ASN A 232 -17.40 -15.41 -2.86
CA ASN A 232 -18.70 -15.22 -2.21
C ASN A 232 -19.00 -13.73 -1.99
N SER A 233 -18.01 -12.94 -1.61
CA SER A 233 -18.16 -11.49 -1.44
C SER A 233 -18.50 -10.80 -2.77
N CYS A 234 -17.86 -11.21 -3.86
CA CYS A 234 -18.15 -10.71 -5.20
C CYS A 234 -19.53 -11.15 -5.73
N VAL A 235 -19.94 -12.39 -5.45
CA VAL A 235 -21.28 -12.91 -5.79
C VAL A 235 -22.34 -12.04 -5.13
N GLU A 236 -22.28 -11.86 -3.80
CA GLU A 236 -23.22 -11.03 -3.05
C GLU A 236 -23.23 -9.57 -3.58
N ALA A 237 -22.05 -9.00 -3.84
CA ALA A 237 -21.92 -7.65 -4.40
C ALA A 237 -22.55 -7.54 -5.80
N SER A 238 -22.38 -8.53 -6.66
CA SER A 238 -22.95 -8.54 -8.01
C SER A 238 -24.48 -8.60 -7.98
N GLU A 239 -25.07 -9.38 -7.07
CA GLU A 239 -26.51 -9.43 -6.88
C GLU A 239 -27.06 -8.10 -6.36
N MET A 240 -26.33 -7.40 -5.49
CA MET A 240 -26.70 -6.05 -5.08
C MET A 240 -26.71 -5.08 -6.27
N VAL A 241 -25.70 -5.14 -7.16
CA VAL A 241 -25.68 -4.33 -8.40
C VAL A 241 -26.89 -4.64 -9.27
N LYS A 242 -27.19 -5.92 -9.50
CA LYS A 242 -28.35 -6.36 -10.30
C LYS A 242 -29.68 -5.89 -9.72
N ASN A 243 -29.76 -5.73 -8.39
CA ASN A 243 -30.91 -5.18 -7.69
C ASN A 243 -30.94 -3.63 -7.62
N GLY A 244 -30.06 -2.95 -8.36
CA GLY A 244 -30.06 -1.49 -8.51
C GLY A 244 -29.48 -0.72 -7.33
N LYS A 245 -28.66 -1.36 -6.48
CA LYS A 245 -27.90 -0.65 -5.44
C LYS A 245 -26.84 0.27 -6.07
N ASP A 246 -26.57 1.39 -5.41
CA ASP A 246 -25.55 2.34 -5.85
C ASP A 246 -24.15 1.71 -5.77
N PHE A 247 -23.30 1.96 -6.77
CA PHE A 247 -21.97 1.36 -6.83
C PHE A 247 -21.06 1.77 -5.65
N LYS A 248 -21.24 2.96 -5.05
CA LYS A 248 -20.48 3.35 -3.84
C LYS A 248 -20.85 2.51 -2.63
N ASP A 249 -22.13 2.13 -2.51
CA ASP A 249 -22.58 1.20 -1.45
C ASP A 249 -21.95 -0.18 -1.67
N ILE A 250 -21.82 -0.62 -2.92
CA ILE A 250 -21.17 -1.89 -3.27
C ILE A 250 -19.69 -1.88 -2.90
N VAL A 251 -18.97 -0.81 -3.21
CA VAL A 251 -17.56 -0.64 -2.81
C VAL A 251 -17.44 -0.72 -1.28
N SER A 252 -18.29 -0.01 -0.56
CA SER A 252 -18.29 0.00 0.90
C SER A 252 -18.57 -1.39 1.48
N PHE A 253 -19.56 -2.10 0.91
CA PHE A 253 -19.89 -3.48 1.27
C PHE A 253 -18.72 -4.43 1.02
N LEU A 254 -18.10 -4.38 -0.15
CA LEU A 254 -16.95 -5.22 -0.49
C LEU A 254 -15.79 -4.95 0.47
N LEU A 255 -15.46 -3.69 0.74
CA LEU A 255 -14.41 -3.36 1.69
C LEU A 255 -14.69 -3.91 3.08
N ALA A 256 -15.93 -3.86 3.56
CA ALA A 256 -16.31 -4.46 4.84
C ALA A 256 -16.17 -5.99 4.83
N LYS A 257 -16.58 -6.66 3.76
CA LYS A 257 -16.40 -8.11 3.59
C LYS A 257 -14.92 -8.49 3.55
N LEU A 258 -14.09 -7.77 2.78
CA LEU A 258 -12.64 -8.00 2.73
C LEU A 258 -11.96 -7.72 4.08
N ASP A 259 -12.49 -6.81 4.90
CA ASP A 259 -11.98 -6.58 6.25
C ASP A 259 -12.28 -7.74 7.20
N SER A 260 -13.37 -8.49 6.95
CA SER A 260 -13.72 -9.68 7.72
C SER A 260 -12.92 -10.93 7.33
N ILE A 261 -12.20 -10.90 6.22
CA ILE A 261 -11.32 -11.99 5.79
C ILE A 261 -9.99 -11.84 6.52
N GLU A 262 -9.83 -12.60 7.60
CA GLU A 262 -8.58 -12.63 8.35
C GLU A 262 -7.45 -13.25 7.52
N LEU A 263 -6.34 -12.52 7.42
CA LEU A 263 -5.10 -13.08 6.91
C LEU A 263 -4.55 -13.96 8.02
N LYS A 264 -4.46 -15.27 7.77
CA LYS A 264 -3.75 -16.19 8.67
C LYS A 264 -2.36 -15.61 8.88
N LYS A 265 -2.08 -15.12 10.10
CA LYS A 265 -0.72 -14.74 10.51
C LYS A 265 0.15 -15.92 10.15
N GLY A 266 1.02 -15.79 9.15
CA GLY A 266 1.84 -16.85 8.57
C GLY A 266 2.20 -17.89 9.62
N GLY A 267 1.36 -18.92 9.69
CA GLY A 267 1.13 -19.71 10.90
C GLY A 267 2.11 -20.88 11.01
N ARG A 268 3.30 -20.70 10.44
CA ARG A 268 4.55 -21.29 10.89
C ARG A 268 5.61 -20.26 10.52
N LYS A 269 6.14 -19.53 11.50
CA LYS A 269 7.55 -19.15 11.39
C LYS A 269 8.27 -20.45 11.06
N SER A 270 8.92 -20.55 9.91
CA SER A 270 9.80 -21.68 9.67
C SER A 270 10.69 -21.79 10.92
N PRO A 271 10.84 -22.98 11.54
CA PRO A 271 11.75 -23.17 12.66
C PRO A 271 13.15 -22.63 12.33
N GLU A 272 13.52 -22.60 11.05
CA GLU A 272 14.76 -21.99 10.53
C GLU A 272 14.73 -20.47 10.63
N ILE A 273 13.65 -19.79 10.24
CA ILE A 273 13.55 -18.32 10.34
C ILE A 273 13.54 -17.88 11.81
N GLU A 274 12.84 -18.60 12.68
CA GLU A 274 12.84 -18.29 14.12
C GLU A 274 14.21 -18.59 14.75
N GLY A 275 14.91 -19.62 14.28
CA GLY A 275 16.29 -19.92 14.63
C GLY A 275 17.25 -18.81 14.21
N ILE A 276 17.18 -18.38 12.95
CA ILE A 276 18.00 -17.31 12.38
C ILE A 276 17.76 -15.99 13.11
N MET A 277 16.50 -15.65 13.43
CA MET A 277 16.19 -14.43 14.18
C MET A 277 16.69 -14.48 15.63
N LYS A 278 16.56 -15.63 16.31
CA LYS A 278 17.10 -15.81 17.67
C LYS A 278 18.64 -15.75 17.67
N GLU A 279 19.28 -16.28 16.64
CA GLU A 279 20.74 -16.29 16.51
C GLU A 279 21.29 -14.90 16.13
N ALA A 280 20.61 -14.16 15.25
CA ALA A 280 20.92 -12.78 14.92
C ALA A 280 20.76 -11.86 16.14
N ALA A 281 19.65 -11.98 16.90
CA ALA A 281 19.46 -11.22 18.14
C ALA A 281 20.53 -11.52 19.20
N LYS A 282 20.96 -12.79 19.29
CA LYS A 282 22.02 -13.22 20.21
C LYS A 282 23.41 -12.71 19.78
N ARG A 283 23.70 -12.62 18.48
CA ARG A 283 24.92 -11.98 17.94
C ARG A 283 24.95 -10.49 18.26
N ILE A 284 23.88 -9.77 17.94
CA ILE A 284 23.76 -8.33 18.20
C ILE A 284 23.89 -8.03 19.71
N SER A 285 23.29 -8.85 20.58
CA SER A 285 23.42 -8.70 22.03
C SER A 285 24.85 -8.91 22.55
N ARG A 286 25.69 -9.71 21.86
CA ARG A 286 27.09 -9.93 22.24
C ARG A 286 27.99 -8.78 21.76
N GLU A 287 27.71 -8.24 20.59
CA GLU A 287 28.44 -7.08 20.04
C GLU A 287 28.18 -5.80 20.83
N LEU A 288 26.98 -5.65 21.42
CA LEU A 288 26.59 -4.47 22.19
C LEU A 288 27.03 -4.50 23.68
N ASN A 289 27.42 -5.67 24.20
CA ASN A 289 27.94 -5.82 25.57
C ASN A 289 29.24 -6.65 25.53
N PRO A 290 30.33 -6.08 25.00
CA PRO A 290 31.64 -6.73 25.10
C PRO A 290 32.06 -6.70 26.58
N ARG A 291 32.07 -7.87 27.21
CA ARG A 291 32.84 -8.08 28.43
C ARG A 291 34.31 -8.26 28.09
#